data_AF-A0AA39Q6P2-F1
#
_entry.id   AF-A0AA39Q6P2-F1
#
_cell.length_a   1.000
_cell.length_b   1.000
_cell.length_c   1.000
_cell.angle_alpha   90.00
_cell.angle_beta   90.00
_cell.angle_gamma   90.00
#
_symmetry.space_group_name_H-M   'P 1'
#
loop_
_entity.id
_entity.type
_entity.pdbx_description
1 polymer ?
#
loop_
_entity_poly.entity_id
_entity_poly.type
_entity_poly.pdbx_seq_one_letter_code
_entity_poly.pdbx_strand_id
1 'polypeptide(L)'
;MDAVSHDLSTLAFNVFNSNGHLNTEVREKGLCLWDAEDARKIYESPIVYIHEIQVNEGWCGIGIGSWAVIQLFETARIEAIGSSYLFAWPTVLCRHEPPRCIRTIPYVLWANEDRDAWQTKGDLIVKFFRSNGFRRPAHSSFFCLAKDPEHCSGKIAADKDAGWSSAGSGK
;
A
#
# COMPACT_ATOMS: atom_id res chain seq x y z
N MET A 1 12.78 11.20 19.91
CA MET A 1 13.23 10.59 18.65
C MET A 1 12.44 9.32 18.50
N ASP A 2 11.46 9.33 17.62
CA ASP A 2 10.64 8.15 17.37
C ASP A 2 11.46 7.13 16.57
N ALA A 3 11.19 5.85 16.77
CA ALA A 3 11.88 4.81 16.02
C ALA A 3 11.56 4.99 14.52
N VAL A 4 12.60 5.08 13.69
CA VAL A 4 12.45 5.29 12.24
C VAL A 4 11.60 4.15 11.67
N SER A 5 10.40 4.47 11.23
CA SER A 5 9.49 3.47 10.64
C SER A 5 10.15 2.87 9.41
N HIS A 6 10.34 1.54 9.45
CA HIS A 6 10.89 0.78 8.34
C HIS A 6 10.02 0.91 7.09
N ASP A 7 8.70 0.90 7.29
CA ASP A 7 7.67 1.01 6.26
C ASP A 7 7.77 2.35 5.52
N LEU A 8 7.86 3.47 6.27
CA LEU A 8 7.99 4.81 5.68
C LEU A 8 9.35 5.03 5.01
N SER A 9 10.41 4.40 5.52
CA SER A 9 11.74 4.45 4.90
C SER A 9 11.76 3.67 3.57
N THR A 10 11.13 2.50 3.55
CA THR A 10 10.95 1.65 2.37
C THR A 10 10.01 2.30 1.36
N LEU A 11 9.00 3.05 1.81
CA LEU A 11 8.12 3.87 0.96
C LEU A 11 8.91 4.99 0.29
N ALA A 12 9.65 5.78 1.09
CA ALA A 12 10.49 6.86 0.59
C ALA A 12 11.47 6.35 -0.48
N PHE A 13 12.20 5.26 -0.21
CA PHE A 13 13.18 4.71 -1.14
C PHE A 13 12.55 4.11 -2.42
N ASN A 14 11.47 3.33 -2.30
CA ASN A 14 10.89 2.64 -3.46
C ASN A 14 10.06 3.56 -4.37
N VAL A 15 9.38 4.55 -3.80
CA VAL A 15 8.40 5.38 -4.53
C VAL A 15 8.93 6.77 -4.87
N PHE A 16 9.88 7.30 -4.09
CA PHE A 16 10.37 8.68 -4.22
C PHE A 16 11.89 8.74 -4.45
N ASN A 17 12.34 9.84 -5.04
CA ASN A 17 13.77 10.16 -5.16
C ASN A 17 14.28 10.96 -3.95
N SER A 18 15.58 11.24 -3.92
CA SER A 18 16.26 12.03 -2.86
C SER A 18 15.68 13.43 -2.62
N ASN A 19 14.90 13.96 -3.58
CA ASN A 19 14.34 15.30 -3.55
C ASN A 19 12.85 15.30 -3.16
N GLY A 20 12.26 14.11 -2.91
CA GLY A 20 10.86 13.95 -2.52
C GLY A 20 9.86 13.86 -3.68
N HIS A 21 10.29 13.93 -4.94
CA HIS A 21 9.41 13.68 -6.09
C HIS A 21 9.23 12.17 -6.32
N LEU A 22 8.15 11.76 -6.99
CA LEU A 22 8.02 10.37 -7.46
C LEU A 22 9.23 9.96 -8.32
N ASN A 23 9.72 8.75 -8.10
CA ASN A 23 10.75 8.14 -8.95
C ASN A 23 10.26 8.06 -10.40
N THR A 24 11.14 8.32 -11.37
CA THR A 24 10.83 8.19 -12.81
C THR A 24 10.25 6.81 -13.13
N GLU A 25 10.75 5.77 -12.47
CA GLU A 25 10.25 4.40 -12.61
C GLU A 25 8.77 4.23 -12.22
N VAL A 26 8.25 5.00 -11.27
CA VAL A 26 6.82 4.96 -10.86
C VAL A 26 5.91 5.46 -11.98
N ARG A 27 6.44 6.35 -12.83
CA ARG A 27 5.74 7.00 -13.94
C ARG A 27 5.90 6.23 -15.26
N GLU A 28 7.03 5.54 -15.44
CA GLU A 28 7.41 4.86 -16.69
C GLU A 28 7.27 3.32 -16.68
N LYS A 29 7.12 2.68 -15.51
CA LYS A 29 6.99 1.21 -15.40
C LYS A 29 5.61 0.76 -14.87
N GLY A 30 5.36 -0.54 -14.92
CA GLY A 30 4.09 -1.13 -14.50
C GLY A 30 2.96 -0.82 -15.48
N LEU A 31 2.06 0.07 -15.07
CA LEU A 31 0.88 0.48 -15.84
C LEU A 31 0.86 1.99 -16.15
N CYS A 32 1.90 2.74 -15.77
CA CYS A 32 2.04 4.19 -16.02
C CYS A 32 0.83 5.03 -15.55
N LEU A 33 0.24 4.66 -14.41
CA LEU A 33 -1.00 5.24 -13.86
C LEU A 33 -0.79 6.51 -13.02
N TRP A 34 0.41 7.08 -13.02
CA TRP A 34 0.81 8.20 -12.17
C TRP A 34 1.66 9.13 -13.04
N ASP A 35 1.06 10.21 -13.53
CA ASP A 35 1.62 10.97 -14.64
C ASP A 35 2.58 12.10 -14.20
N ALA A 36 2.68 13.20 -14.95
CA ALA A 36 3.44 14.39 -14.54
C ALA A 36 2.69 15.24 -13.49
N GLU A 37 1.38 15.34 -13.62
CA GLU A 37 0.48 16.12 -12.76
C GLU A 37 0.21 15.38 -11.44
N ASP A 38 0.10 14.04 -11.45
CA ASP A 38 0.06 13.26 -10.20
C ASP A 38 1.35 13.40 -9.41
N ALA A 39 2.51 13.27 -10.09
CA ALA A 39 3.82 13.45 -9.47
C ALA A 39 3.99 14.86 -8.87
N ARG A 40 3.40 15.88 -9.51
CA ARG A 40 3.38 17.27 -9.03
C ARG A 40 2.47 17.42 -7.81
N LYS A 41 1.21 16.97 -7.88
CA LYS A 41 0.26 17.02 -6.76
C LYS A 41 0.76 16.26 -5.53
N ILE A 42 1.35 15.08 -5.72
CA ILE A 42 1.91 14.24 -4.64
C ILE A 42 3.14 14.92 -3.98
N TYR A 43 3.89 15.73 -4.72
CA TYR A 43 5.01 16.51 -4.19
C TYR A 43 4.56 17.79 -3.44
N GLU A 44 3.55 18.48 -3.96
CA GLU A 44 3.03 19.73 -3.38
C GLU A 44 2.08 19.50 -2.19
N SER A 45 1.43 18.34 -2.11
CA SER A 45 0.45 18.00 -1.06
C SER A 45 1.07 17.09 0.01
N PRO A 46 0.69 17.21 1.30
CA PRO A 46 1.16 16.27 2.31
C PRO A 46 0.67 14.84 2.03
N ILE A 47 1.60 13.88 2.03
CA ILE A 47 1.33 12.46 1.83
C ILE A 47 0.59 11.90 3.06
N VAL A 48 -0.56 11.26 2.85
CA VAL A 48 -1.26 10.50 3.90
C VAL A 48 -0.99 9.02 3.72
N TYR A 49 -0.44 8.39 4.76
CA TYR A 49 -0.12 6.97 4.80
C TYR A 49 -1.05 6.23 5.78
N ILE A 50 -1.73 5.20 5.29
CA ILE A 50 -2.53 4.28 6.09
C ILE A 50 -1.57 3.28 6.75
N HIS A 51 -1.23 3.53 8.02
CA HIS A 51 -0.33 2.67 8.78
C HIS A 51 -0.96 1.32 9.14
N GLU A 52 -2.25 1.31 9.47
CA GLU A 52 -2.97 0.11 9.90
C GLU A 52 -4.46 0.18 9.52
N ILE A 53 -5.04 -0.97 9.18
CA ILE A 53 -6.50 -1.20 9.15
C ILE A 53 -6.77 -2.49 9.93
N GLN A 54 -7.63 -2.42 10.95
CA GLN A 54 -8.23 -3.60 11.59
C GLN A 54 -9.75 -3.53 11.47
N VAL A 55 -10.36 -4.65 11.05
CA VAL A 55 -11.80 -4.88 11.17
C VAL A 55 -11.99 -5.95 12.24
N ASN A 56 -12.88 -5.70 13.20
CA ASN A 56 -13.22 -6.68 14.23
C ASN A 56 -14.02 -7.83 13.62
N GLU A 57 -13.80 -9.07 14.05
CA GLU A 57 -14.30 -10.27 13.37
C GLU A 57 -15.83 -10.29 13.18
N GLY A 58 -16.59 -9.83 14.18
CA GLY A 58 -18.06 -9.69 14.10
C GLY A 58 -18.58 -8.62 13.12
N TRP A 59 -17.67 -7.85 12.49
CA TRP A 59 -17.95 -6.84 11.46
C TRP A 59 -17.25 -7.15 10.12
N CYS A 60 -16.63 -8.33 9.99
CA CYS A 60 -16.09 -8.82 8.72
C CYS A 60 -17.22 -9.20 7.74
N GLY A 61 -16.90 -9.26 6.44
CA GLY A 61 -17.83 -9.70 5.39
C GLY A 61 -18.91 -8.67 4.97
N ILE A 62 -19.29 -7.73 5.84
CA ILE A 62 -20.34 -6.73 5.61
C ILE A 62 -19.83 -5.40 5.01
N GLY A 63 -18.66 -5.39 4.38
CA GLY A 63 -18.14 -4.23 3.64
C GLY A 63 -17.61 -3.04 4.45
N ILE A 64 -17.68 -3.08 5.80
CA ILE A 64 -17.33 -1.93 6.66
C ILE A 64 -15.91 -1.38 6.42
N GLY A 65 -14.92 -2.24 6.16
CA GLY A 65 -13.55 -1.82 5.86
C GLY A 65 -13.43 -1.08 4.52
N SER A 66 -14.21 -1.49 3.50
CA SER A 66 -14.27 -0.81 2.21
C SER A 66 -14.89 0.57 2.33
N TRP A 67 -16.02 0.67 3.04
CA TRP A 67 -16.67 1.93 3.36
C TRP A 67 -15.72 2.88 4.11
N ALA A 68 -15.11 2.40 5.21
CA ALA A 68 -14.23 3.22 6.06
C ALA A 68 -13.02 3.78 5.30
N VAL A 69 -12.42 3.00 4.38
CA VAL A 69 -11.25 3.45 3.59
C VAL A 69 -11.60 4.52 2.57
N ILE A 70 -12.76 4.42 1.92
CA ILE A 70 -13.23 5.46 0.98
C ILE A 70 -13.51 6.77 1.76
N GLN A 71 -14.18 6.65 2.91
CA GLN A 71 -14.56 7.78 3.76
C GLN A 71 -13.36 8.51 4.42
N LEU A 72 -12.14 7.96 4.35
CA LEU A 72 -10.95 8.65 4.86
C LEU A 72 -10.78 10.05 4.25
N PHE A 73 -11.03 10.21 2.95
CA PHE A 73 -10.93 11.49 2.25
C PHE A 73 -12.00 12.53 2.65
N GLU A 74 -13.04 12.11 3.35
CA GLU A 74 -14.13 12.92 3.90
C GLU A 74 -13.94 13.21 5.40
N THR A 75 -12.91 12.63 6.04
CA THR A 75 -12.57 13.01 7.42
C THR A 75 -11.98 14.42 7.45
N ALA A 76 -12.50 15.27 8.34
CA ALA A 76 -12.05 16.66 8.49
C ALA A 76 -10.53 16.81 8.69
N ARG A 77 -9.84 15.78 9.21
CA ARG A 77 -8.37 15.76 9.32
C ARG A 77 -7.67 15.62 7.97
N ILE A 78 -8.15 14.74 7.08
CA ILE A 78 -7.54 14.54 5.75
C ILE A 78 -7.97 15.67 4.80
N GLU A 79 -9.21 16.16 4.94
CA GLU A 79 -9.69 17.36 4.24
C GLU A 79 -8.85 18.61 4.59
N ALA A 80 -8.61 18.89 5.88
CA ALA A 80 -7.78 20.01 6.31
C ALA A 80 -6.28 19.87 5.94
N ILE A 81 -5.82 18.64 5.65
CA ILE A 81 -4.48 18.37 5.10
C ILE A 81 -4.43 18.60 3.57
N GLY A 82 -5.57 18.61 2.89
CA GLY A 82 -5.68 18.81 1.43
C GLY A 82 -5.17 17.63 0.59
N SER A 83 -4.92 16.46 1.20
CA SER A 83 -4.32 15.34 0.48
C SER A 83 -5.26 14.74 -0.56
N SER A 84 -4.74 14.57 -1.78
CA SER A 84 -5.43 13.92 -2.89
C SER A 84 -5.07 12.44 -3.06
N TYR A 85 -4.19 11.88 -2.21
CA TYR A 85 -3.69 10.51 -2.36
C TYR A 85 -3.52 9.79 -1.01
N LEU A 86 -3.91 8.53 -0.95
CA LEU A 86 -3.73 7.63 0.20
C LEU A 86 -2.77 6.50 -0.16
N PHE A 87 -1.64 6.43 0.54
CA PHE A 87 -0.67 5.35 0.39
C PHE A 87 -0.85 4.27 1.47
N ALA A 88 -0.61 3.02 1.13
CA ALA A 88 -0.66 1.88 2.05
C ALA A 88 0.37 0.80 1.68
N TRP A 89 0.78 -0.02 2.66
CA TRP A 89 1.48 -1.28 2.40
C TRP A 89 0.54 -2.44 2.75
N PRO A 90 0.02 -3.21 1.77
CA PRO A 90 -0.84 -4.37 2.06
C PRO A 90 0.01 -5.56 2.54
N THR A 91 0.41 -5.50 3.81
CA THR A 91 0.95 -6.64 4.55
C THR A 91 -0.05 -7.08 5.63
N VAL A 92 0.09 -8.31 6.10
CA VAL A 92 -0.54 -8.72 7.37
C VAL A 92 0.18 -7.98 8.50
N LEU A 93 -0.57 -7.53 9.51
CA LEU A 93 -0.03 -6.81 10.66
C LEU A 93 0.82 -7.76 11.54
N CYS A 94 1.92 -7.27 12.12
CA CYS A 94 2.91 -8.08 12.86
C CYS A 94 2.32 -9.00 13.95
N ARG A 95 1.19 -8.60 14.57
CA ARG A 95 0.47 -9.39 15.60
C ARG A 95 -0.40 -10.53 15.06
N HIS A 96 -0.58 -10.62 13.75
CA HIS A 96 -1.39 -11.61 13.04
C HIS A 96 -0.58 -12.48 12.06
N GLU A 97 0.74 -12.26 12.01
CA GLU A 97 1.71 -13.17 11.42
C GLU A 97 1.77 -14.48 12.22
N PRO A 98 2.13 -15.62 11.59
CA PRO A 98 2.52 -16.82 12.33
C PRO A 98 3.71 -16.48 13.25
N PRO A 99 3.84 -17.10 14.44
CA PRO A 99 4.90 -16.79 15.39
C PRO A 99 6.28 -17.10 14.80
N ARG A 100 7.03 -16.05 14.51
CA ARG A 100 8.21 -16.05 13.65
C ARG A 100 9.21 -14.97 14.07
N CYS A 101 10.37 -14.97 13.42
CA CYS A 101 11.20 -13.78 13.20
C CYS A 101 11.61 -12.92 14.42
N ILE A 102 11.48 -13.41 15.65
CA ILE A 102 12.46 -13.03 16.68
C ILE A 102 13.81 -13.48 16.13
N ARG A 103 14.72 -12.52 15.90
CA ARG A 103 16.03 -12.72 15.24
C ARG A 103 16.98 -13.74 15.93
N THR A 104 16.54 -14.36 17.01
CA THR A 104 17.31 -15.28 17.87
C THR A 104 17.18 -16.76 17.50
N ILE A 105 16.19 -17.18 16.72
CA ILE A 105 15.98 -18.62 16.40
C ILE A 105 15.93 -18.84 14.87
N PRO A 106 17.07 -19.05 14.20
CA PRO A 106 17.15 -19.11 12.74
C PRO A 106 16.68 -20.42 12.07
N TYR A 107 16.13 -21.39 12.83
CA TYR A 107 15.88 -22.76 12.34
C TYR A 107 14.45 -23.31 12.55
N VAL A 108 13.46 -22.47 12.87
CA VAL A 108 12.05 -22.92 12.78
C VAL A 108 11.65 -22.98 11.31
N LEU A 109 11.76 -24.17 10.72
CA LEU A 109 11.15 -24.49 9.42
C LEU A 109 9.63 -24.39 9.59
N TRP A 110 9.01 -23.35 9.01
CA TRP A 110 7.56 -23.17 9.00
C TRP A 110 6.93 -24.40 8.29
N ALA A 111 5.76 -24.87 8.70
CA ALA A 111 5.05 -25.88 7.91
C ALA A 111 4.74 -25.36 6.48
N ASN A 112 4.40 -26.25 5.56
CA ASN A 112 3.85 -25.81 4.28
C ASN A 112 2.50 -25.13 4.52
N GLU A 113 1.67 -25.70 5.41
CA GLU A 113 0.37 -25.14 5.85
C GLU A 113 0.49 -23.71 6.41
N ASP A 114 1.49 -23.42 7.25
CA ASP A 114 1.77 -22.06 7.75
C ASP A 114 2.10 -21.08 6.63
N ARG A 115 2.82 -21.54 5.60
CA ARG A 115 3.20 -20.74 4.42
C ARG A 115 2.00 -20.47 3.53
N ASP A 116 1.17 -21.48 3.29
CA ASP A 116 0.00 -21.38 2.42
C ASP A 116 -1.11 -20.54 3.08
N ALA A 117 -1.32 -20.69 4.39
CA ALA A 117 -2.22 -19.85 5.17
C ALA A 117 -1.75 -18.39 5.24
N TRP A 118 -0.43 -18.16 5.36
CA TRP A 118 0.15 -16.81 5.28
C TRP A 118 -0.02 -16.17 3.91
N GLN A 119 0.30 -16.90 2.83
CA GLN A 119 0.13 -16.43 1.45
C GLN A 119 -1.33 -16.07 1.19
N THR A 120 -2.26 -16.94 1.60
CA THR A 120 -3.71 -16.71 1.50
C THR A 120 -4.15 -15.43 2.24
N LYS A 121 -3.64 -15.16 3.45
CA LYS A 121 -3.90 -13.90 4.16
C LYS A 121 -3.37 -12.69 3.39
N GLY A 122 -2.14 -12.76 2.87
CA GLY A 122 -1.54 -11.68 2.06
C GLY A 122 -2.35 -11.40 0.79
N ASP A 123 -2.74 -12.44 0.06
CA ASP A 123 -3.53 -12.35 -1.16
C ASP A 123 -4.93 -11.77 -0.90
N LEU A 124 -5.55 -12.09 0.24
CA LEU A 124 -6.82 -11.49 0.67
C LEU A 124 -6.68 -9.99 0.98
N ILE A 125 -5.59 -9.55 1.62
CA ILE A 125 -5.33 -8.13 1.89
C ILE A 125 -5.04 -7.38 0.59
N VAL A 126 -4.22 -7.93 -0.30
CA VAL A 126 -3.96 -7.36 -1.64
C VAL A 126 -5.26 -7.27 -2.45
N LYS A 127 -6.13 -8.29 -2.41
CA LYS A 127 -7.46 -8.27 -3.03
C LYS A 127 -8.36 -7.19 -2.43
N PHE A 128 -8.34 -7.00 -1.10
CA PHE A 128 -9.10 -5.94 -0.43
C PHE A 128 -8.69 -4.55 -0.94
N PHE A 129 -7.40 -4.19 -0.88
CA PHE A 129 -6.93 -2.88 -1.38
C PHE A 129 -7.24 -2.68 -2.87
N ARG A 130 -7.02 -3.71 -3.70
CA ARG A 130 -7.37 -3.66 -5.14
C ARG A 130 -8.87 -3.48 -5.39
N SER A 131 -9.73 -4.10 -4.58
CA SER A 131 -11.18 -3.94 -4.70
C SER A 131 -11.66 -2.52 -4.33
N ASN A 132 -10.91 -1.82 -3.47
CA ASN A 132 -11.15 -0.42 -3.07
C ASN A 132 -10.37 0.59 -3.94
N GLY A 133 -10.12 0.26 -5.21
CA GLY A 133 -9.52 1.19 -6.18
C GLY A 133 -8.00 1.41 -6.10
N PHE A 134 -7.30 0.94 -5.05
CA PHE A 134 -5.86 1.15 -4.93
C PHE A 134 -5.09 0.40 -6.02
N ARG A 135 -4.11 1.05 -6.65
CA ARG A 135 -3.18 0.44 -7.62
C ARG A 135 -1.73 0.64 -7.18
N ARG A 136 -0.81 -0.18 -7.69
CA ARG A 136 0.62 -0.02 -7.36
C ARG A 136 1.23 1.22 -8.03
N PRO A 137 2.08 1.98 -7.32
CA PRO A 137 3.12 2.81 -7.94
C PRO A 137 4.11 1.88 -8.66
N ALA A 138 4.03 1.84 -9.99
CA ALA A 138 4.68 0.86 -10.87
C ALA A 138 4.68 -0.59 -10.33
N HIS A 139 5.85 -1.13 -9.96
CA HIS A 139 6.03 -2.49 -9.46
C HIS A 139 6.29 -2.57 -7.95
N SER A 140 6.15 -1.44 -7.22
CA SER A 140 6.51 -1.35 -5.80
C SER A 140 5.63 -2.23 -4.91
N SER A 141 6.09 -2.49 -3.68
CA SER A 141 5.35 -3.20 -2.64
C SER A 141 4.09 -2.44 -2.18
N PHE A 142 4.08 -1.12 -2.35
CA PHE A 142 3.05 -0.20 -1.89
C PHE A 142 1.88 -0.08 -2.86
N PHE A 143 0.82 0.51 -2.36
CA PHE A 143 -0.42 0.80 -3.07
C PHE A 143 -0.81 2.26 -2.83
N CYS A 144 -1.40 2.89 -3.84
CA CYS A 144 -1.90 4.25 -3.80
C CYS A 144 -3.34 4.31 -4.33
N LEU A 145 -4.19 5.08 -3.65
CA LEU A 145 -5.53 5.47 -4.10
C LEU A 145 -5.56 6.98 -4.30
N ALA A 146 -6.07 7.44 -5.45
CA ALA A 146 -6.35 8.85 -5.70
C ALA A 146 -7.75 9.23 -5.18
N LYS A 147 -7.92 10.48 -4.74
CA LYS A 147 -9.22 11.06 -4.32
C LYS A 147 -10.15 11.32 -5.50
N ASP A 148 -9.59 11.56 -6.68
CA ASP A 148 -10.33 11.82 -7.92
C ASP A 148 -10.92 10.50 -8.47
N PRO A 149 -12.27 10.36 -8.56
CA PRO A 149 -12.91 9.15 -9.08
C PRO A 149 -12.67 8.92 -10.58
N GLU A 150 -12.30 9.97 -11.34
CA GLU A 150 -12.00 9.86 -12.77
C GLU A 150 -10.52 9.52 -13.04
N HIS A 151 -9.68 9.45 -12.01
CA HIS A 151 -8.27 9.08 -12.11
C HIS A 151 -8.09 7.71 -12.76
N CYS A 152 -7.08 7.57 -13.63
CA CYS A 152 -6.93 6.41 -14.51
C CYS A 152 -6.77 5.08 -13.73
N SER A 153 -6.18 5.11 -12.54
CA SER A 153 -6.04 3.93 -11.67
C SER A 153 -7.38 3.30 -11.25
N GLY A 154 -8.43 4.10 -11.07
CA GLY A 154 -9.79 3.62 -10.74
C GLY A 154 -10.46 2.87 -11.89
N LYS A 155 -10.08 3.19 -13.14
CA LYS A 155 -10.60 2.57 -14.37
C LYS A 155 -9.93 1.23 -14.71
N ILE A 156 -8.82 0.89 -14.04
CA ILE A 156 -8.17 -0.42 -14.13
C ILE A 156 -8.92 -1.43 -13.25
N ALA A 157 -9.27 -2.60 -13.79
CA ALA A 157 -9.91 -3.67 -13.02
C ALA A 157 -8.95 -4.27 -11.97
N ALA A 158 -9.49 -4.77 -10.86
CA ALA A 158 -8.70 -5.24 -9.70
C ALA A 158 -7.74 -6.40 -10.02
N ASP A 159 -8.05 -7.23 -11.03
CA ASP A 159 -7.20 -8.32 -11.52
C ASP A 159 -6.12 -7.86 -12.54
N LYS A 160 -6.22 -6.62 -13.04
CA LYS A 160 -5.30 -6.02 -14.01
C LYS A 160 -4.26 -5.09 -13.40
N ASP A 161 -4.32 -4.85 -12.08
CA ASP A 161 -3.29 -4.09 -11.35
C ASP A 161 -1.89 -4.75 -11.44
N ALA A 162 -0.85 -3.93 -11.45
CA ALA A 162 0.52 -4.35 -11.76
C ALA A 162 1.04 -5.47 -10.85
N GLY A 163 1.88 -6.33 -11.43
CA GLY A 163 2.65 -7.31 -10.65
C GLY A 163 3.67 -6.61 -9.76
N TRP A 164 3.81 -7.07 -8.51
CA TRP A 164 4.95 -6.72 -7.67
C TRP A 164 6.24 -7.28 -8.29
N SER A 165 7.33 -6.52 -8.23
CA SER A 165 8.66 -7.01 -8.55
C SER A 165 9.64 -6.55 -7.48
N SER A 166 10.48 -7.46 -7.00
CA SER A 166 11.58 -7.16 -6.07
C SER A 166 12.80 -6.53 -6.77
N ALA A 167 12.65 -6.05 -8.01
CA ALA A 167 13.71 -5.49 -8.84
C ALA A 167 14.15 -4.07 -8.42
N GLY A 168 14.49 -3.90 -7.14
CA GLY A 168 15.23 -2.74 -6.60
C GLY A 168 16.64 -3.12 -6.11
N SER A 169 16.97 -4.41 -6.01
CA SER A 169 18.30 -4.88 -5.60
C SER A 169 19.25 -5.03 -6.81
N GLY A 170 19.62 -3.91 -7.43
CA GLY A 170 20.34 -3.91 -8.71
C GLY A 170 21.21 -2.68 -8.97
N LYS A 171 22.31 -2.55 -8.22
CA LYS A 171 23.51 -1.69 -8.43
C LYS A 171 23.30 -0.33 -9.09
#